data_AF-A0AAN6U972-F1
#
_entry.id   AF-A0AAN6U972-F1
#
_cell.length_a   1.000
_cell.length_b   1.000
_cell.length_c   1.000
_cell.angle_alpha   90.00
_cell.angle_beta   90.00
_cell.angle_gamma   90.00
#
_symmetry.space_group_name_H-M   'P 1'
#
loop_
_entity.id
_entity.type
_entity.pdbx_description
1 polymer ?
#
loop_
_entity_poly.entity_id
_entity_poly.type
_entity_poly.pdbx_seq_one_letter_code
_entity_poly.pdbx_strand_id
1 'polypeptide(L)'
;MAAPAPNRPLVVGDPSGPFPPYPLRMSGQVISGFGRGSKELGIPTANLPVDDALTPWISSVPSGVYFGWASLNLPPSHPDSTPTPTTPTTTETEIPDWSSSSRTRGANGFTVYPMVMSIGYNPFYKNTVRSAEVHVLHDFGADFYGAEMRLLITGFIREEKDYSGLEALIADIKFDCEVAKRSLAREGWAPRGVDVEIDLPGEAGEDRGVEKVVMRGELDCAWLIRPSQLPKEKGDEEGK
;
A
#
# COMPACT_ATOMS: atom_id res chain seq x y z
N MET A 1 -19.06 6.75 -24.94
CA MET A 1 -19.52 7.70 -23.90
C MET A 1 -18.81 7.34 -22.62
N ALA A 2 -18.20 8.29 -21.92
CA ALA A 2 -17.58 8.02 -20.62
C ALA A 2 -18.66 7.53 -19.63
N ALA A 3 -18.31 6.57 -18.77
CA ALA A 3 -19.21 6.13 -17.72
C ALA A 3 -19.56 7.32 -16.81
N PRO A 4 -20.83 7.47 -16.38
CA PRO A 4 -21.19 8.54 -15.45
C PRO A 4 -20.35 8.41 -14.18
N ALA A 5 -19.92 9.55 -13.62
CA ALA A 5 -19.16 9.57 -12.38
C ALA A 5 -19.91 8.78 -11.30
N PRO A 6 -19.24 7.87 -10.57
CA PRO A 6 -19.91 7.09 -9.55
C PRO A 6 -20.52 8.02 -8.49
N ASN A 7 -21.77 7.75 -8.09
CA ASN A 7 -22.46 8.48 -7.03
C ASN A 7 -21.91 8.05 -5.65
N ARG A 8 -20.63 8.34 -5.42
CA ARG A 8 -19.85 7.93 -4.24
C ARG A 8 -18.97 9.09 -3.81
N PRO A 9 -18.75 9.29 -2.51
CA PRO A 9 -17.93 10.41 -2.03
C PRO A 9 -16.46 10.22 -2.39
N LEU A 10 -15.77 11.32 -2.69
CA LEU A 10 -14.33 11.36 -2.99
C LEU A 10 -13.44 11.22 -1.73
N VAL A 11 -14.02 11.33 -0.54
CA VAL A 11 -13.35 11.16 0.75
C VAL A 11 -14.23 10.31 1.65
N VAL A 12 -13.65 9.36 2.35
CA VAL A 12 -14.36 8.45 3.27
C VAL A 12 -13.70 8.44 4.66
N GLY A 13 -14.44 8.04 5.68
CA GLY A 13 -13.94 7.96 7.06
C GLY A 13 -13.97 9.32 7.79
N ASP A 14 -13.91 9.25 9.12
CA ASP A 14 -14.02 10.41 10.00
C ASP A 14 -12.88 11.43 9.76
N PRO A 15 -13.15 12.75 9.77
CA PRO A 15 -12.10 13.75 9.58
C PRO A 15 -10.93 13.67 10.59
N SER A 16 -11.20 13.19 11.80
CA SER A 16 -10.20 13.10 12.88
C SER A 16 -9.24 11.93 12.75
N GLY A 17 -9.54 10.93 11.92
CA GLY A 17 -8.70 9.74 11.75
C GLY A 17 -9.50 8.43 11.71
N PRO A 18 -8.80 7.29 11.61
CA PRO A 18 -9.41 5.98 11.73
C PRO A 18 -9.96 5.75 13.15
N PHE A 19 -11.14 5.14 13.26
CA PHE A 19 -11.75 4.72 14.53
C PHE A 19 -11.95 3.20 14.56
N PRO A 20 -12.12 2.58 15.75
CA PRO A 20 -12.29 1.14 15.87
C PRO A 20 -13.35 0.57 14.91
N PRO A 21 -13.04 -0.53 14.19
CA PRO A 21 -11.95 -1.46 14.45
C PRO A 21 -10.60 -1.08 13.81
N TYR A 22 -10.50 0.07 13.14
CA TYR A 22 -9.26 0.52 12.50
C TYR A 22 -8.32 1.20 13.51
N PRO A 23 -7.00 1.18 13.27
CA PRO A 23 -6.33 0.49 12.17
C PRO A 23 -6.20 -1.03 12.36
N LEU A 24 -6.49 -1.81 11.31
CA LEU A 24 -6.23 -3.25 11.27
C LEU A 24 -4.84 -3.51 10.71
N ARG A 25 -4.20 -4.61 11.13
CA ARG A 25 -2.81 -4.94 10.79
C ARG A 25 -2.73 -6.29 10.07
N MET A 26 -1.91 -6.37 9.02
CA MET A 26 -1.64 -7.60 8.27
C MET A 26 -0.23 -7.59 7.69
N SER A 27 0.52 -8.69 7.81
CA SER A 27 1.87 -8.80 7.25
C SER A 27 2.07 -10.15 6.58
N GLY A 28 2.92 -10.20 5.55
CA GLY A 28 3.28 -11.44 4.87
C GLY A 28 4.29 -11.20 3.75
N GLN A 29 4.77 -12.27 3.16
CA GLN A 29 5.51 -12.20 1.91
C GLN A 29 4.55 -12.04 0.73
N VAL A 30 4.91 -11.19 -0.24
CA VAL A 30 4.13 -11.01 -1.45
C VAL A 30 4.20 -12.29 -2.30
N ILE A 31 3.04 -12.90 -2.57
CA ILE A 31 2.95 -14.11 -3.38
C ILE A 31 2.36 -13.82 -4.77
N SER A 32 2.66 -14.68 -5.73
CA SER A 32 2.05 -14.64 -7.05
C SER A 32 0.56 -14.97 -6.96
N GLY A 33 -0.29 -14.10 -7.52
CA GLY A 33 -1.70 -14.40 -7.72
C GLY A 33 -1.96 -15.30 -8.93
N PHE A 34 -3.22 -15.39 -9.35
CA PHE A 34 -3.66 -16.25 -10.45
C PHE A 34 -3.55 -15.61 -11.84
N GLY A 35 -2.73 -14.56 -12.00
CA GLY A 35 -2.48 -13.94 -13.31
C GLY A 35 -3.72 -13.37 -13.99
N ARG A 36 -4.69 -12.81 -13.26
CA ARG A 36 -5.96 -12.29 -13.79
C ARG A 36 -5.84 -10.98 -14.60
N GLY A 37 -4.67 -10.69 -15.16
CA GLY A 37 -4.44 -9.53 -16.02
C GLY A 37 -4.39 -8.18 -15.30
N SER A 38 -4.43 -8.10 -13.96
CA SER A 38 -4.43 -6.81 -13.23
C SER A 38 -3.25 -5.89 -13.62
N LYS A 39 -2.09 -6.48 -13.93
CA LYS A 39 -0.92 -5.79 -14.49
C LYS A 39 -1.19 -5.20 -15.88
N GLU A 40 -1.87 -5.93 -16.77
CA GLU A 40 -2.27 -5.46 -18.11
C GLU A 40 -3.31 -4.34 -18.04
N LEU A 41 -4.07 -4.27 -16.94
CA LEU A 41 -5.03 -3.19 -16.67
C LEU A 41 -4.37 -1.94 -16.08
N GLY A 42 -3.05 -1.97 -15.82
CA GLY A 42 -2.31 -0.90 -15.16
C GLY A 42 -2.56 -0.79 -13.66
N ILE A 43 -3.08 -1.84 -13.03
CA ILE A 43 -3.45 -1.88 -11.60
C ILE A 43 -2.89 -3.18 -10.99
N PRO A 44 -1.55 -3.37 -10.93
CA PRO A 44 -0.96 -4.60 -10.42
C PRO A 44 -1.32 -4.85 -8.95
N THR A 45 -1.71 -6.07 -8.62
CA THR A 45 -2.07 -6.47 -7.25
C THR A 45 -1.08 -7.48 -6.67
N ALA A 46 -0.60 -7.19 -5.46
CA ALA A 46 0.17 -8.08 -4.62
C ALA A 46 -0.78 -8.95 -3.79
N ASN A 47 -0.61 -10.27 -3.81
CA ASN A 47 -1.38 -11.16 -2.95
C ASN A 47 -0.63 -11.38 -1.64
N LEU A 48 -1.36 -11.43 -0.53
CA LEU A 48 -0.80 -11.83 0.76
C LEU A 48 -1.44 -13.12 1.26
N PRO A 49 -0.69 -13.97 1.98
CA PRO A 49 -1.25 -15.15 2.62
C PRO A 49 -2.26 -14.72 3.68
N VAL A 50 -3.43 -15.34 3.65
CA VAL A 50 -4.43 -15.20 4.70
C VAL A 50 -4.24 -16.33 5.69
N ASP A 51 -3.88 -15.97 6.92
CA ASP A 51 -3.66 -16.89 8.03
C ASP A 51 -4.48 -16.40 9.22
N ASP A 52 -5.42 -17.21 9.70
CA ASP A 52 -6.29 -16.86 10.83
C ASP A 52 -5.50 -16.61 12.12
N ALA A 53 -4.32 -17.23 12.29
CA ALA A 53 -3.46 -16.99 13.45
C ALA A 53 -2.81 -15.59 13.42
N LEU A 54 -2.50 -15.08 12.22
CA LEU A 54 -1.82 -13.78 12.04
C LEU A 54 -2.80 -12.64 11.73
N THR A 55 -3.94 -12.97 11.12
CA THR A 55 -4.96 -12.04 10.63
C THR A 55 -6.37 -12.44 11.06
N PRO A 56 -6.64 -12.67 12.36
CA PRO A 56 -7.92 -13.25 12.83
C PRO A 56 -9.15 -12.40 12.47
N TRP A 57 -8.97 -11.09 12.30
CA TRP A 57 -10.03 -10.15 11.95
C TRP A 57 -10.56 -10.34 10.52
N ILE A 58 -9.77 -10.91 9.60
CA ILE A 58 -10.09 -10.94 8.17
C ILE A 58 -11.32 -11.81 7.84
N SER A 59 -11.61 -12.78 8.70
CA SER A 59 -12.79 -13.64 8.64
C SER A 59 -14.08 -12.90 8.97
N SER A 60 -14.00 -11.81 9.74
CA SER A 60 -15.15 -11.11 10.32
C SER A 60 -15.48 -9.78 9.62
N VAL A 61 -14.55 -9.25 8.83
CA VAL A 61 -14.76 -8.00 8.10
C VAL A 61 -15.56 -8.23 6.80
N PRO A 62 -16.38 -7.27 6.36
CA PRO A 62 -17.07 -7.34 5.08
C PRO A 62 -16.11 -7.58 3.90
N SER A 63 -16.58 -8.28 2.87
CA SER A 63 -15.87 -8.24 1.59
C SER A 63 -16.00 -6.86 0.94
N GLY A 64 -14.95 -6.41 0.27
CA GLY A 64 -14.95 -5.14 -0.43
C GLY A 64 -13.57 -4.51 -0.54
N VAL A 65 -13.58 -3.22 -0.82
CA VAL A 65 -12.38 -2.40 -1.00
C VAL A 65 -12.11 -1.59 0.25
N TYR A 66 -10.88 -1.71 0.72
CA TYR A 66 -10.31 -1.03 1.87
C TYR A 66 -9.14 -0.16 1.41
N PHE A 67 -8.67 0.71 2.29
CA PHE A 67 -7.51 1.56 2.04
C PHE A 67 -6.67 1.74 3.28
N GLY A 68 -5.43 2.16 3.07
CA GLY A 68 -4.51 2.47 4.15
C GLY A 68 -3.08 2.57 3.66
N TRP A 69 -2.17 2.10 4.50
CA TRP A 69 -0.75 2.21 4.28
C TRP A 69 -0.12 0.82 4.12
N ALA A 70 0.71 0.67 3.10
CA ALA A 70 1.62 -0.46 2.95
C ALA A 70 3.04 -0.03 3.32
N SER A 71 3.83 -0.92 3.88
CA SER A 71 5.28 -0.80 3.86
C SER A 71 5.92 -2.01 3.23
N LEU A 72 6.95 -1.77 2.43
CA LEU A 72 7.69 -2.78 1.68
C LEU A 72 9.16 -2.75 2.05
N ASN A 73 9.71 -3.92 2.34
CA ASN A 73 11.15 -4.15 2.42
C ASN A 73 11.61 -4.73 1.08
N LEU A 74 11.96 -3.85 0.15
CA LEU A 74 12.38 -4.23 -1.19
C LEU A 74 13.82 -4.79 -1.16
N PRO A 75 14.11 -5.84 -1.95
CA PRO A 75 15.47 -6.35 -2.02
C PRO A 75 16.42 -5.26 -2.55
N PRO A 76 17.69 -5.23 -2.12
CA PRO A 76 18.66 -4.20 -2.58
C PRO A 76 18.85 -4.13 -4.10
N SER A 77 18.54 -5.20 -4.82
CA SER A 77 18.61 -5.28 -6.28
C SER A 77 17.40 -4.65 -7.00
N HIS A 78 16.32 -4.33 -6.28
CA HIS A 78 15.12 -3.75 -6.87
C HIS A 78 15.38 -2.29 -7.30
N PRO A 79 14.90 -1.83 -8.47
CA PRO A 79 15.14 -0.46 -8.95
C PRO A 79 14.61 0.63 -8.00
N ASP A 80 13.48 0.36 -7.33
CA ASP A 80 12.91 1.24 -6.30
C ASP A 80 13.49 1.00 -4.89
N SER A 81 14.49 0.13 -4.72
CA SER A 81 15.18 -0.02 -3.44
C SER A 81 16.00 1.22 -3.16
N THR A 82 15.83 1.80 -1.97
CA THR A 82 16.67 2.92 -1.54
C THR A 82 17.92 2.37 -0.87
N PRO A 83 19.14 2.77 -1.29
CA PRO A 83 20.36 2.25 -0.68
C PRO A 83 20.40 2.60 0.81
N THR A 84 20.61 1.59 1.66
CA THR A 84 21.01 1.80 3.05
C THR A 84 22.31 2.60 3.04
N PRO A 85 22.45 3.73 3.78
CA PRO A 85 23.73 4.33 4.03
C PRO A 85 24.51 3.27 4.80
N THR A 86 25.36 2.56 4.07
CA THR A 86 26.45 1.80 4.66
C THR A 86 27.19 2.82 5.51
N THR A 87 27.11 2.70 6.83
CA THR A 87 27.86 3.56 7.75
C THR A 87 29.30 3.63 7.24
N PRO A 88 29.80 4.78 6.74
CA PRO A 88 31.21 4.87 6.48
C PRO A 88 31.89 4.83 7.83
N THR A 89 32.80 3.87 8.00
CA THR A 89 33.80 3.91 9.06
C THR A 89 34.42 5.30 9.07
N THR A 90 34.20 6.00 10.18
CA THR A 90 34.81 7.26 10.65
C THR A 90 35.88 7.86 9.75
N THR A 91 35.59 8.99 9.10
CA THR A 91 36.42 10.21 9.16
C THR A 91 35.56 11.42 8.74
N GLU A 92 35.63 12.43 9.58
CA GLU A 92 35.06 13.78 9.62
C GLU A 92 34.56 14.51 8.35
N THR A 93 33.44 15.23 8.58
CA THR A 93 33.06 16.55 8.05
C THR A 93 32.66 16.64 6.58
N GLU A 94 31.46 16.15 6.26
CA GLU A 94 30.64 16.78 5.23
C GLU A 94 29.22 17.00 5.77
N ILE A 95 28.78 18.26 5.74
CA ILE A 95 27.42 18.68 6.08
C ILE A 95 26.50 18.03 5.04
N PRO A 96 25.52 17.19 5.41
CA PRO A 96 24.64 16.59 4.42
C PRO A 96 23.79 17.67 3.75
N ASP A 97 23.95 17.80 2.44
CA ASP A 97 23.07 18.58 1.57
C ASP A 97 21.65 18.02 1.64
N TRP A 98 20.72 18.81 2.18
CA TRP A 98 19.32 18.44 2.36
C TRP A 98 18.50 18.48 1.05
N SER A 99 19.11 18.77 -0.10
CA SER A 99 18.40 18.99 -1.37
C SER A 99 18.15 17.73 -2.22
N SER A 100 18.57 16.54 -1.78
CA SER A 100 18.19 15.28 -2.44
C SER A 100 16.97 14.65 -1.77
N SER A 101 15.86 14.61 -2.51
CA SER A 101 14.55 14.02 -2.20
C SER A 101 14.67 12.67 -1.51
N SER A 102 14.69 12.71 -0.18
CA SER A 102 14.75 11.54 0.69
C SER A 102 13.40 10.84 0.67
N ARG A 103 13.21 9.97 -0.32
CA ARG A 103 12.14 8.97 -0.28
C ARG A 103 12.14 8.29 1.08
N THR A 104 10.94 8.17 1.60
CA THR A 104 10.59 8.02 3.01
C THR A 104 11.16 6.77 3.65
N ARG A 105 12.22 6.91 4.44
CA ARG A 105 12.78 5.78 5.19
C ARG A 105 11.99 5.55 6.47
N GLY A 106 11.29 4.41 6.53
CA GLY A 106 11.10 3.71 7.79
C GLY A 106 12.42 3.13 8.26
N ALA A 107 12.76 3.24 9.55
CA ALA A 107 14.12 3.08 10.09
C ALA A 107 14.88 1.74 9.83
N ASN A 108 14.40 0.81 9.00
CA ASN A 108 14.95 -0.56 8.86
C ASN A 108 14.81 -1.16 7.45
N GLY A 109 14.91 -0.36 6.38
CA GLY A 109 14.78 -0.84 4.99
C GLY A 109 13.34 -0.88 4.45
N PHE A 110 12.36 -0.51 5.28
CA PHE A 110 10.97 -0.37 4.86
C PHE A 110 10.70 1.01 4.28
N THR A 111 10.04 1.04 3.13
CA THR A 111 9.47 2.27 2.54
C THR A 111 7.95 2.21 2.64
N VAL A 112 7.31 3.33 2.98
CA VAL A 112 5.85 3.42 3.20
C VAL A 112 5.17 3.99 1.97
N TYR A 113 4.05 3.38 1.57
CA TYR A 113 3.26 3.73 0.40
C TYR A 113 1.77 3.73 0.74
N PRO A 114 0.95 4.58 0.12
CA PRO A 114 -0.50 4.43 0.19
C PRO A 114 -0.93 3.20 -0.63
N MET A 115 -2.05 2.59 -0.23
CA MET A 115 -2.57 1.40 -0.90
C MET A 115 -4.10 1.35 -0.87
N VAL A 116 -4.66 0.61 -1.82
CA VAL A 116 -6.00 0.03 -1.74
C VAL A 116 -5.89 -1.48 -1.63
N MET A 117 -6.86 -2.10 -0.98
CA MET A 117 -6.89 -3.54 -0.76
C MET A 117 -8.28 -4.09 -1.05
N SER A 118 -8.37 -5.14 -1.85
CA SER A 118 -9.57 -5.94 -2.02
C SER A 118 -9.52 -7.12 -1.07
N ILE A 119 -10.57 -7.28 -0.27
CA ILE A 119 -10.77 -8.47 0.56
C ILE A 119 -12.03 -9.18 0.08
N GLY A 120 -11.88 -10.45 -0.29
CA GLY A 120 -12.95 -11.24 -0.87
C GLY A 120 -12.82 -12.71 -0.54
N TYR A 121 -13.29 -13.56 -1.44
CA TYR A 121 -13.14 -15.01 -1.37
C TYR A 121 -12.49 -15.55 -2.62
N ASN A 122 -11.67 -16.58 -2.47
CA ASN A 122 -10.98 -17.21 -3.59
C ASN A 122 -11.92 -18.18 -4.35
N PRO A 123 -12.24 -17.92 -5.64
CA PRO A 123 -13.13 -18.78 -6.42
C PRO A 123 -12.61 -20.19 -6.64
N PHE A 124 -11.30 -20.40 -6.66
CA PHE A 124 -10.69 -21.72 -6.85
C PHE A 124 -10.92 -22.66 -5.67
N TYR A 125 -11.12 -22.10 -4.48
CA TYR A 125 -11.45 -22.84 -3.27
C TYR A 125 -12.95 -22.78 -2.96
N LYS A 126 -13.80 -22.76 -4.00
CA LYS A 126 -15.27 -22.69 -3.85
C LYS A 126 -15.74 -21.53 -2.96
N ASN A 127 -15.00 -20.42 -2.95
CA ASN A 127 -15.23 -19.26 -2.10
C ASN A 127 -15.26 -19.56 -0.59
N THR A 128 -14.53 -20.58 -0.11
CA THR A 128 -14.44 -20.87 1.33
C THR A 128 -13.23 -20.25 2.01
N VAL A 129 -12.23 -19.81 1.24
CA VAL A 129 -11.00 -19.21 1.72
C VAL A 129 -10.99 -17.73 1.40
N ARG A 130 -10.71 -16.87 2.39
CA ARG A 130 -10.57 -15.42 2.21
C ARG A 130 -9.37 -15.11 1.32
N SER A 131 -9.49 -14.07 0.50
CA SER A 131 -8.39 -13.52 -0.30
C SER A 131 -8.10 -12.08 0.09
N ALA A 132 -6.84 -11.68 -0.04
CA ALA A 132 -6.32 -10.37 0.27
C ALA A 132 -5.40 -9.90 -0.87
N GLU A 133 -5.87 -8.93 -1.64
CA GLU A 133 -5.16 -8.39 -2.80
C GLU A 133 -4.89 -6.90 -2.60
N VAL A 134 -3.64 -6.48 -2.67
CA VAL A 134 -3.20 -5.11 -2.39
C VAL A 134 -2.71 -4.47 -3.67
N HIS A 135 -3.27 -3.33 -4.03
CA HIS A 135 -2.68 -2.45 -5.03
C HIS A 135 -1.97 -1.29 -4.32
N VAL A 136 -0.64 -1.30 -4.37
CA VAL A 136 0.19 -0.20 -3.85
C VAL A 136 0.14 0.94 -4.86
N LEU A 137 -0.15 2.15 -4.40
CA LEU A 137 -0.34 3.33 -5.26
C LEU A 137 1.02 3.96 -5.61
N HIS A 138 1.88 3.17 -6.25
CA HIS A 138 3.21 3.54 -6.72
C HIS A 138 3.53 2.80 -8.01
N ASP A 139 4.21 3.47 -8.93
CA ASP A 139 4.66 2.87 -10.20
C ASP A 139 6.04 2.24 -10.01
N PHE A 140 6.08 0.92 -9.76
CA PHE A 140 7.32 0.19 -9.52
C PHE A 140 8.00 -0.16 -10.85
N GLY A 141 9.33 -0.01 -10.90
CA GLY A 141 10.14 -0.40 -12.05
C GLY A 141 10.30 -1.91 -12.24
N ALA A 142 9.90 -2.72 -11.25
CA ALA A 142 9.95 -4.18 -11.29
C ALA A 142 8.91 -4.82 -10.34
N ASP A 143 8.70 -6.12 -10.48
CA ASP A 143 7.89 -6.89 -9.53
C ASP A 143 8.66 -7.14 -8.22
N PHE A 144 7.94 -7.26 -7.12
CA PHE A 144 8.49 -7.42 -5.76
C PHE A 144 7.96 -8.68 -5.06
N TYR A 145 7.79 -9.79 -5.80
CA TYR A 145 7.44 -11.09 -5.21
C TYR A 145 8.47 -11.53 -4.16
N GLY A 146 7.99 -12.14 -3.08
CA GLY A 146 8.80 -12.54 -1.93
C GLY A 146 9.16 -11.40 -0.98
N ALA A 147 8.98 -10.12 -1.37
CA ALA A 147 9.25 -8.99 -0.49
C ALA A 147 8.34 -9.03 0.75
N GLU A 148 8.91 -8.65 1.90
CA GLU A 148 8.13 -8.51 3.13
C GLU A 148 7.24 -7.26 3.01
N MET A 149 5.93 -7.46 3.11
CA MET A 149 4.94 -6.40 3.11
C MET A 149 4.21 -6.35 4.45
N ARG A 150 3.92 -5.14 4.91
CA ARG A 150 3.08 -4.88 6.08
C ARG A 150 2.02 -3.87 5.73
N LEU A 151 0.82 -4.07 6.26
CA LEU A 151 -0.36 -3.27 5.96
C LEU A 151 -0.99 -2.72 7.23
N LEU A 152 -1.30 -1.44 7.20
CA LEU A 152 -2.12 -0.76 8.18
C LEU A 152 -3.39 -0.30 7.47
N ILE A 153 -4.46 -1.09 7.60
CA ILE A 153 -5.75 -0.82 6.97
C ILE A 153 -6.49 0.19 7.83
N THR A 154 -6.81 1.35 7.26
CA THR A 154 -7.36 2.51 8.00
C THR A 154 -8.86 2.69 7.81
N GLY A 155 -9.44 2.10 6.77
CA GLY A 155 -10.88 2.26 6.52
C GLY A 155 -11.40 1.44 5.35
N PHE A 156 -12.71 1.51 5.18
CA PHE A 156 -13.49 0.86 4.13
C PHE A 156 -13.96 1.88 3.11
N ILE A 157 -13.83 1.56 1.82
CA ILE A 157 -14.28 2.39 0.71
C ILE A 157 -15.67 1.94 0.23
N ARG A 158 -15.85 0.65 -0.05
CA ARG A 158 -17.10 0.09 -0.61
C ARG A 158 -17.16 -1.42 -0.58
N GLU A 159 -18.36 -1.96 -0.71
CA GLU A 159 -18.61 -3.39 -0.93
C GLU A 159 -18.06 -3.88 -2.29
N GLU A 160 -17.96 -5.21 -2.42
CA GLU A 160 -17.72 -5.86 -3.71
C GLU A 160 -18.85 -5.49 -4.69
N LYS A 161 -18.48 -5.37 -5.97
CA LYS A 161 -19.43 -5.07 -7.04
C LYS A 161 -19.26 -6.06 -8.15
N ASP A 162 -20.39 -6.45 -8.75
CA ASP A 162 -20.40 -7.13 -10.03
C ASP A 162 -20.26 -6.11 -11.16
N TYR A 163 -19.46 -6.45 -12.16
CA TYR A 163 -19.20 -5.60 -13.31
C TYR A 163 -19.67 -6.28 -14.58
N SER A 164 -20.42 -5.54 -15.41
CA SER A 164 -20.87 -5.99 -16.73
C SER A 164 -19.78 -5.91 -17.80
N GLY A 165 -18.61 -5.35 -17.47
CA GLY A 165 -17.48 -5.22 -18.39
C GLY A 165 -16.21 -4.67 -17.74
N LEU A 166 -15.09 -4.85 -18.43
CA LEU A 166 -13.75 -4.50 -17.95
C LEU A 166 -13.57 -3.00 -17.69
N GLU A 167 -14.09 -2.15 -18.58
CA GLU A 167 -14.00 -0.69 -18.46
C GLU A 167 -14.66 -0.16 -17.17
N ALA A 168 -15.81 -0.72 -16.80
CA ALA A 168 -16.51 -0.35 -15.57
C ALA A 168 -15.71 -0.73 -14.32
N LEU A 169 -15.07 -1.91 -14.34
CA LEU A 169 -14.17 -2.37 -13.28
C LEU A 169 -12.96 -1.43 -13.13
N ILE A 170 -12.29 -1.11 -14.24
CA ILE A 170 -11.13 -0.20 -14.24
C ILE A 170 -11.53 1.17 -13.70
N ALA A 171 -12.67 1.71 -14.15
CA ALA A 171 -13.15 3.02 -13.72
C ALA A 171 -13.40 3.07 -12.21
N ASP A 172 -14.07 2.05 -11.64
CA ASP A 172 -14.31 1.99 -10.20
C ASP A 172 -13.01 1.81 -9.41
N ILE A 173 -12.05 0.99 -9.88
CA ILE A 173 -10.75 0.86 -9.19
C ILE A 173 -9.97 2.17 -9.19
N LYS A 174 -9.94 2.88 -10.33
CA LYS A 174 -9.28 4.20 -10.41
C LYS A 174 -9.93 5.19 -9.44
N PHE A 175 -11.25 5.18 -9.35
CA PHE A 175 -11.99 5.99 -8.38
C PHE A 175 -11.66 5.60 -6.94
N ASP A 176 -11.56 4.30 -6.63
CA ASP A 176 -11.17 3.80 -5.30
C ASP A 176 -9.75 4.27 -4.93
N CYS A 177 -8.81 4.29 -5.89
CA CYS A 177 -7.46 4.81 -5.70
C CYS A 177 -7.48 6.32 -5.40
N GLU A 178 -8.30 7.10 -6.11
CA GLU A 178 -8.46 8.53 -5.85
C GLU A 178 -9.05 8.78 -4.46
N VAL A 179 -10.10 8.04 -4.08
CA VAL A 179 -10.70 8.10 -2.75
C VAL A 179 -9.66 7.81 -1.66
N ALA A 180 -8.84 6.77 -1.84
CA ALA A 180 -7.78 6.43 -0.90
C ALA A 180 -6.77 7.58 -0.77
N LYS A 181 -6.25 8.09 -1.88
CA LYS A 181 -5.28 9.20 -1.84
C LYS A 181 -5.84 10.45 -1.15
N ARG A 182 -7.06 10.87 -1.50
CA ARG A 182 -7.70 12.04 -0.88
C ARG A 182 -8.00 11.81 0.61
N SER A 183 -8.45 10.62 0.98
CA SER A 183 -8.77 10.29 2.38
C SER A 183 -7.52 10.22 3.26
N LEU A 184 -6.41 9.71 2.72
CA LEU A 184 -5.13 9.57 3.42
C LEU A 184 -4.35 10.88 3.54
N ALA A 185 -4.60 11.86 2.65
CA ALA A 185 -3.94 13.17 2.69
C ALA A 185 -4.32 14.04 3.90
N ARG A 186 -5.34 13.64 4.66
CA ARG A 186 -5.80 14.37 5.85
C ARG A 186 -4.88 14.11 7.04
N GLU A 187 -4.74 15.12 7.91
CA GLU A 187 -3.83 15.11 9.06
C GLU A 187 -3.98 13.87 9.97
N GLY A 188 -5.21 13.51 10.36
CA GLY A 188 -5.47 12.32 11.20
C GLY A 188 -5.25 10.97 10.51
N TRP A 189 -4.99 10.97 9.19
CA TRP A 189 -4.85 9.77 8.35
C TRP A 189 -3.43 9.60 7.80
N ALA A 190 -2.70 10.69 7.65
CA ALA A 190 -1.32 10.68 7.19
C ALA A 190 -0.36 10.20 8.30
N PRO A 191 0.72 9.49 7.94
CA PRO A 191 1.60 8.87 8.91
C PRO A 191 2.40 9.91 9.70
N ARG A 192 2.59 9.64 10.99
CA ARG A 192 3.45 10.42 11.86
C ARG A 192 4.92 10.06 11.67
N GLY A 193 5.77 11.06 11.44
CA GLY A 193 7.22 10.91 11.36
C GLY A 193 7.74 10.28 10.06
N VAL A 194 6.90 10.21 9.02
CA VAL A 194 7.18 9.58 7.73
C VAL A 194 6.53 10.49 6.66
N ASP A 195 7.34 11.10 5.79
CA ASP A 195 6.86 11.97 4.70
C ASP A 195 6.55 11.18 3.43
N VAL A 196 5.28 10.96 3.09
CA VAL A 196 4.92 10.19 1.89
C VAL A 196 4.55 11.14 0.75
N GLU A 197 5.37 11.17 -0.30
CA GLU A 197 5.08 11.89 -1.54
C GLU A 197 4.05 11.14 -2.38
N ILE A 198 2.99 11.83 -2.80
CA ILE A 198 2.00 11.28 -3.71
C ILE A 198 1.59 12.27 -4.79
N ASP A 199 1.14 11.70 -5.90
CA ASP A 199 0.50 12.42 -7.00
C ASP A 199 -1.02 12.46 -6.77
N LEU A 200 -1.55 13.64 -6.43
CA LEU A 200 -2.98 13.91 -6.33
C LEU A 200 -3.53 14.53 -7.62
N PRO A 201 -4.67 14.03 -8.14
CA PRO A 201 -5.41 14.77 -9.14
C PRO A 201 -5.97 16.06 -8.52
N GLY A 202 -5.89 17.17 -9.25
CA GLY A 202 -6.43 18.47 -8.80
C GLY A 202 -7.92 18.42 -8.43
N GLU A 203 -8.41 19.45 -7.72
CA GLU A 203 -9.82 19.52 -7.34
C GLU A 203 -10.78 19.48 -8.54
N ALA A 204 -11.96 18.88 -8.35
CA ALA A 204 -12.94 18.63 -9.39
C ALA A 204 -13.33 19.92 -10.15
N GLY A 205 -12.97 19.97 -11.44
CA GLY A 205 -13.23 21.07 -12.38
C GLY A 205 -12.25 20.95 -13.57
N GLU A 206 -12.77 21.03 -14.80
CA GLU A 206 -12.07 20.65 -16.04
C GLU A 206 -10.67 21.29 -16.20
N ASP A 207 -9.72 20.43 -16.60
CA ASP A 207 -8.33 20.71 -16.97
C ASP A 207 -7.37 21.11 -15.84
N ARG A 208 -6.97 20.17 -14.97
CA ARG A 208 -5.86 20.39 -14.03
C ARG A 208 -4.94 19.19 -13.87
N GLY A 209 -3.64 19.47 -13.95
CA GLY A 209 -2.55 18.51 -13.83
C GLY A 209 -2.45 17.86 -12.45
N VAL A 210 -1.48 16.95 -12.35
CA VAL A 210 -1.15 16.23 -11.12
C VAL A 210 -0.41 17.17 -10.16
N GLU A 211 -0.89 17.29 -8.94
CA GLU A 211 -0.21 17.99 -7.86
C GLU A 211 0.60 17.00 -7.01
N LYS A 212 1.89 17.29 -6.82
CA LYS A 212 2.72 16.54 -5.88
C LYS A 212 2.45 17.03 -4.47
N VAL A 213 1.96 16.15 -3.61
CA VAL A 213 1.67 16.44 -2.21
C VAL A 213 2.51 15.55 -1.30
N VAL A 214 3.13 16.16 -0.30
CA VAL A 214 3.80 15.44 0.79
C VAL A 214 2.79 15.22 1.92
N MET A 215 2.41 13.96 2.16
CA MET A 215 1.56 13.59 3.28
C MET A 215 2.39 13.46 4.56
N ARG A 216 2.01 14.23 5.58
CA ARG A 216 2.51 14.15 6.95
C ARG A 216 1.35 14.37 7.91
N GLY A 217 1.24 13.54 8.94
CA GLY A 217 0.11 13.63 9.87
C GLY A 217 0.39 13.03 11.25
N GLU A 218 -0.70 12.63 11.91
CA GLU A 218 -0.68 12.18 13.30
C GLU A 218 -0.86 10.65 13.46
N LEU A 219 -1.14 9.92 12.37
CA LEU A 219 -1.41 8.49 12.43
C LEU A 219 -0.19 7.70 12.91
N ASP A 220 -0.36 6.90 13.96
CA ASP A 220 0.71 6.05 14.47
C ASP A 220 1.01 4.87 13.53
N CYS A 221 2.09 5.04 12.77
CA CYS A 221 2.56 4.07 11.79
C CYS A 221 3.82 3.30 12.23
N ALA A 222 4.20 3.34 13.51
CA ALA A 222 5.41 2.68 14.01
C ALA A 222 5.47 1.17 13.68
N TRP A 223 4.31 0.51 13.64
CA TRP A 223 4.21 -0.91 13.28
C TRP A 223 4.66 -1.21 11.84
N LEU A 224 4.48 -0.28 10.89
CA LEU A 224 4.90 -0.45 9.50
C LEU A 224 6.42 -0.47 9.34
N ILE A 225 7.15 0.25 10.19
CA ILE A 225 8.58 0.55 10.00
C ILE A 225 9.50 -0.08 11.06
N ARG A 226 8.94 -0.83 12.00
CA ARG A 226 9.72 -1.57 13.01
C ARG A 226 10.69 -2.58 12.36
N PRO A 227 11.79 -2.96 13.02
CA PRO A 227 12.68 -3.99 12.50
C PRO A 227 11.95 -5.30 12.15
N SER A 228 12.43 -6.03 11.14
CA SER A 228 11.87 -7.36 10.84
C SER A 228 12.09 -8.32 11.99
N GLN A 229 11.03 -9.07 12.31
CA GLN A 229 11.05 -10.17 13.27
C GLN A 229 11.14 -11.53 12.56
N LEU A 230 11.10 -11.55 11.22
CA LEU A 230 11.28 -12.76 10.44
C LEU A 230 12.74 -13.23 10.59
N PRO A 231 12.98 -14.55 10.68
CA PRO A 231 14.34 -15.08 10.65
C PRO A 231 15.02 -14.60 9.38
N LYS A 232 16.22 -14.01 9.50
CA LYS A 232 17.08 -13.84 8.33
C LYS A 232 17.37 -15.25 7.81
N GLU A 233 17.05 -15.52 6.54
CA GLU A 233 17.54 -16.73 5.89
C GLU A 233 19.06 -16.76 6.12
N LYS A 234 19.55 -17.84 6.72
CA LYS A 234 20.99 -18.08 6.80
C LYS A 234 21.45 -18.14 5.35
N GLY A 235 22.18 -17.13 4.90
CA GLY A 235 22.86 -17.20 3.62
C GLY A 235 23.66 -18.49 3.59
N ASP A 236 23.59 -19.20 2.46
CA ASP A 236 24.31 -20.43 2.20
C ASP A 236 25.82 -20.21 2.41
N GLU A 237 26.30 -20.42 3.64
CA GLU A 237 27.67 -20.84 3.88
C GLU A 237 27.74 -22.33 3.56
N GLU A 238 27.75 -22.66 2.27
CA GLU A 238 28.23 -23.95 1.79
C GLU A 238 29.19 -23.77 0.61
N GLY A 239 30.47 -24.07 0.88
CA GLY A 239 31.41 -24.61 -0.10
C GLY A 239 32.47 -23.65 -0.62
N LYS A 240 33.61 -23.50 0.05
CA LYS A 240 34.75 -24.44 0.03
C LYS A 240 35.95 -23.90 0.80
#